data_AF-A0A6J8BEH7-F1
#
_entry.id   AF-A0A6J8BEH7-F1
#
_cell.length_a   1.000
_cell.length_b   1.000
_cell.length_c   1.000
_cell.angle_alpha   90.00
_cell.angle_beta   90.00
_cell.angle_gamma   90.00
#
_symmetry.space_group_name_H-M   'P 1'
#
loop_
_entity.id
_entity.type
_entity.pdbx_description
1 polymer ?
#
loop_
_entity_poly.entity_id
_entity_poly.type
_entity_poly.pdbx_seq_one_letter_code
_entity_poly.pdbx_strand_id
1 'polypeptide(L)'
;MEIVFFQKSTTPYDECSGNAGVGSSFAAPVAAGVIALMLEANNGLTWRDVQHIIVRGSRPRGFKDEDTKWRRNKSGYLFNRKMGFGLLDAKEVVGLAKKWKTVPEQESCTVLGPVAVNKNVTNEAFGKSVIRVGQKDCGMKFLEHVLVTVNVRYSAFRGTVELELISPGGTRIQVQNQRYNDAVASPEEGSFEYTYKVLHLWGESPQGQWRLMYKSVNPYVEVGLDSWGLELYGTRKRPGPK
;
A
#
# COMPACT_ATOMS: atom_id res chain seq x y z
N MET A 1 -30.02 -14.04 8.53
CA MET A 1 -28.85 -14.64 9.20
C MET A 1 -28.17 -13.48 9.92
N GLU A 2 -28.55 -13.24 11.17
CA GLU A 2 -27.83 -12.34 12.06
C GLU A 2 -26.62 -13.10 12.57
N ILE A 3 -25.44 -12.54 12.39
CA ILE A 3 -24.19 -13.14 12.86
C ILE A 3 -23.58 -12.13 13.81
N VAL A 4 -23.52 -12.54 15.09
CA VAL A 4 -22.97 -11.74 16.17
C VAL A 4 -21.47 -12.03 16.24
N PHE A 5 -20.64 -11.01 15.94
CA PHE A 5 -19.21 -11.09 16.24
C PHE A 5 -19.00 -10.87 17.73
N PHE A 6 -18.82 -11.95 18.48
CA PHE A 6 -18.31 -11.85 19.84
C PHE A 6 -16.79 -11.66 19.77
N GLN A 7 -16.36 -10.39 19.84
CA GLN A 7 -14.98 -10.10 20.21
C GLN A 7 -14.89 -10.29 21.73
N LYS A 8 -14.31 -11.42 22.17
CA LYS A 8 -14.07 -11.64 23.60
C LYS A 8 -13.12 -10.56 24.11
N SER A 9 -13.54 -9.79 25.11
CA SER A 9 -12.66 -8.81 25.76
C SER A 9 -11.51 -9.54 26.44
N THR A 10 -10.33 -8.92 26.46
CA THR A 10 -9.16 -9.41 27.23
C THR A 10 -9.28 -9.11 28.72
N THR A 11 -10.49 -8.79 29.21
CA THR A 11 -10.71 -8.58 30.63
C THR A 11 -10.72 -9.94 31.34
N PRO A 12 -10.09 -10.07 32.53
CA PRO A 12 -10.05 -11.33 33.27
C PRO A 12 -11.41 -11.78 33.84
N TYR A 13 -12.47 -11.03 33.55
CA TYR A 13 -13.85 -11.31 33.95
C TYR A 13 -14.66 -11.67 32.70
N ASP A 14 -15.52 -12.69 32.81
CA ASP A 14 -16.40 -13.19 31.74
C ASP A 14 -17.59 -12.23 31.50
N GLU A 15 -17.25 -10.97 31.23
CA GLU A 15 -18.16 -9.84 31.11
C GLU A 15 -18.12 -9.26 29.70
N CYS A 16 -19.25 -8.72 29.24
CA CYS A 16 -19.31 -7.98 27.99
C CYS A 16 -18.70 -6.58 28.18
N SER A 17 -17.74 -6.21 27.33
CA SER A 17 -17.28 -4.81 27.27
C SER A 17 -18.32 -3.95 26.56
N GLY A 18 -19.17 -3.27 27.33
CA GLY A 18 -20.21 -2.36 26.81
C GLY A 18 -19.64 -1.15 26.06
N ASN A 19 -18.37 -0.83 26.28
CA ASN A 19 -17.60 0.13 25.50
C ASN A 19 -16.35 -0.57 24.98
N ALA A 20 -16.45 -1.19 23.80
CA ALA A 20 -15.34 -1.83 23.11
C ALA A 20 -14.19 -0.88 22.71
N GLY A 21 -14.14 0.36 23.24
CA GLY A 21 -13.07 1.31 23.01
C GLY A 21 -12.97 1.81 21.58
N VAL A 22 -11.86 2.51 21.31
CA VAL A 22 -11.50 3.03 19.98
C VAL A 22 -10.13 2.49 19.61
N GLY A 23 -9.93 2.17 18.33
CA GLY A 23 -8.63 1.73 17.84
C GLY A 23 -8.71 0.73 16.70
N SER A 24 -7.65 0.64 15.90
CA SER A 24 -7.53 -0.32 14.79
C SER A 24 -7.64 -1.78 15.24
N SER A 25 -7.32 -2.06 16.50
CA SER A 25 -7.42 -3.40 17.10
C SER A 25 -8.85 -3.97 17.11
N PHE A 26 -9.88 -3.11 17.15
CA PHE A 26 -11.30 -3.54 17.06
C PHE A 26 -11.78 -3.69 15.62
N ALA A 27 -11.13 -3.02 14.66
CA ALA A 27 -11.47 -3.15 13.25
C ALA A 27 -10.99 -4.48 12.65
N ALA A 28 -9.81 -4.97 13.08
CA ALA A 28 -9.22 -6.22 12.60
C ALA A 28 -10.13 -7.47 12.79
N PRO A 29 -10.71 -7.75 13.98
CA PRO A 29 -11.59 -8.90 14.16
C PRO A 29 -12.91 -8.78 13.39
N VAL A 30 -13.45 -7.56 13.22
CA VAL A 30 -14.62 -7.35 12.36
C VAL A 30 -14.30 -7.71 10.91
N ALA A 31 -13.14 -7.29 10.40
CA ALA A 31 -12.69 -7.65 9.06
C ALA A 31 -12.47 -9.17 8.92
N ALA A 32 -11.82 -9.80 9.91
CA ALA A 32 -11.61 -11.25 9.93
C ALA A 32 -12.95 -12.01 9.89
N GLY A 33 -13.93 -11.52 10.63
CA GLY A 33 -15.29 -12.03 10.62
C GLY A 33 -15.97 -11.99 9.26
N VAL A 34 -15.89 -10.85 8.57
CA VAL A 34 -16.42 -10.72 7.20
C VAL A 34 -15.68 -11.63 6.21
N ILE A 35 -14.36 -11.79 6.36
CA ILE A 35 -13.57 -12.74 5.56
C ILE A 35 -14.03 -14.18 5.81
N ALA A 36 -14.37 -14.55 7.04
CA ALA A 36 -14.94 -15.86 7.34
C ALA A 36 -16.25 -16.10 6.58
N LEU A 37 -17.12 -15.09 6.47
CA LEU A 37 -18.34 -15.17 5.67
C LEU A 37 -18.06 -15.31 4.17
N MET A 38 -17.00 -14.67 3.67
CA MET A 38 -16.56 -14.85 2.28
C MET A 38 -16.11 -16.28 2.02
N LEU A 39 -15.34 -16.87 2.95
CA LEU A 39 -14.83 -18.24 2.85
C LEU A 39 -15.94 -19.28 3.04
N GLU A 40 -16.93 -19.01 3.89
CA GLU A 40 -18.13 -19.84 4.00
C GLU A 40 -18.94 -19.82 2.69
N ALA A 41 -19.07 -18.66 2.06
CA ALA A 41 -19.78 -18.52 0.80
C ALA A 41 -19.03 -19.15 -0.39
N ASN A 42 -17.69 -19.22 -0.32
CA ASN A 42 -16.85 -19.86 -1.31
C ASN A 42 -15.53 -20.33 -0.66
N ASN A 43 -15.45 -21.63 -0.35
CA ASN A 43 -14.27 -22.22 0.29
C ASN A 43 -13.08 -22.43 -0.67
N GLY A 44 -13.26 -22.18 -1.97
CA GLY A 44 -12.21 -22.26 -2.98
C GLY A 44 -11.41 -20.97 -3.16
N LEU A 45 -11.71 -19.91 -2.39
CA LEU A 45 -10.97 -18.65 -2.46
C LEU A 45 -9.55 -18.82 -1.93
N THR A 46 -8.58 -18.38 -2.71
CA THR A 46 -7.20 -18.23 -2.26
C THR A 46 -7.03 -16.94 -1.46
N TRP A 47 -5.89 -16.80 -0.76
CA TRP A 47 -5.56 -15.58 -0.03
C TRP A 47 -5.53 -14.33 -0.94
N ARG A 48 -5.14 -14.49 -2.23
CA ARG A 48 -5.16 -13.40 -3.21
C ARG A 48 -6.58 -13.07 -3.65
N ASP A 49 -7.42 -14.08 -3.85
CA ASP A 49 -8.83 -13.86 -4.21
C ASP A 49 -9.55 -13.00 -3.18
N VAL A 50 -9.34 -13.29 -1.89
CA VAL A 50 -9.88 -12.49 -0.79
C VAL A 50 -9.44 -11.03 -0.92
N GLN A 51 -8.16 -10.76 -1.19
CA GLN A 51 -7.68 -9.38 -1.39
C GLN A 51 -8.31 -8.71 -2.61
N HIS A 52 -8.40 -9.40 -3.76
CA HIS A 52 -9.06 -8.85 -4.96
C HIS A 52 -10.52 -8.52 -4.73
N ILE A 53 -11.25 -9.37 -4.01
CA ILE A 53 -12.65 -9.13 -3.65
C ILE A 53 -12.75 -7.92 -2.74
N ILE A 54 -11.90 -7.80 -1.71
CA ILE A 54 -11.89 -6.64 -0.81
C ILE A 54 -11.64 -5.34 -1.59
N VAL A 55 -10.66 -5.32 -2.49
CA VAL A 55 -10.36 -4.12 -3.31
C VAL A 55 -11.58 -3.69 -4.14
N ARG A 56 -12.36 -4.64 -4.66
CA ARG A 56 -13.53 -4.38 -5.53
C ARG A 56 -14.81 -4.07 -4.76
N GLY A 57 -15.01 -4.75 -3.63
CA GLY A 57 -16.23 -4.64 -2.83
C GLY A 57 -16.17 -3.58 -1.73
N SER A 58 -15.00 -2.95 -1.51
CA SER A 58 -14.87 -1.86 -0.56
C SER A 58 -15.60 -0.60 -1.04
N ARG A 59 -16.18 0.16 -0.11
CA ARG A 59 -16.93 1.38 -0.38
C ARG A 59 -16.07 2.62 -0.08
N PRO A 60 -15.67 3.40 -1.10
CA PRO A 60 -14.90 4.63 -0.92
C PRO A 60 -15.82 5.81 -0.55
N ARG A 61 -16.56 5.70 0.56
CA ARG A 61 -17.52 6.71 1.04
C ARG A 61 -17.48 6.80 2.56
N GLY A 62 -18.01 7.90 3.09
CA GLY A 62 -18.21 8.09 4.54
C GLY A 62 -17.00 8.64 5.30
N PHE A 63 -15.78 8.47 4.78
CA PHE A 63 -14.60 9.12 5.33
C PHE A 63 -14.36 10.48 4.66
N LYS A 64 -14.55 11.55 5.42
CA LYS A 64 -14.17 12.92 5.07
C LYS A 64 -13.03 13.34 5.99
N ASP A 65 -11.89 13.61 5.39
CA ASP A 65 -10.70 14.08 6.09
C ASP A 65 -10.12 15.22 5.25
N GLU A 66 -9.91 16.37 5.88
CA GLU A 66 -9.39 17.56 5.21
C GLU A 66 -7.97 17.31 4.67
N ASP A 67 -7.20 16.49 5.39
CA ASP A 67 -5.81 16.16 5.06
C ASP A 67 -5.68 15.06 3.99
N THR A 68 -6.69 14.21 3.81
CA THR A 68 -6.61 13.08 2.87
C THR A 68 -7.83 12.97 1.98
N LYS A 69 -7.67 13.38 0.73
CA LYS A 69 -8.68 13.24 -0.32
C LYS A 69 -8.66 11.84 -0.92
N TRP A 70 -9.84 11.37 -1.33
CA TRP A 70 -9.96 10.19 -2.19
C TRP A 70 -9.30 10.47 -3.53
N ARG A 71 -8.43 9.57 -3.96
CA ARG A 71 -7.71 9.63 -5.22
C ARG A 71 -8.08 8.43 -6.06
N ARG A 72 -8.09 8.60 -7.39
CA ARG A 72 -8.34 7.51 -8.33
C ARG A 72 -7.03 7.05 -8.92
N ASN A 73 -6.77 5.76 -8.87
CA ASN A 73 -5.63 5.15 -9.53
C ASN A 73 -5.90 4.98 -11.05
N LYS A 74 -4.91 4.62 -11.85
CA LYS A 74 -5.05 4.52 -13.31
C LYS A 74 -6.04 3.44 -13.75
N SER A 75 -6.25 2.42 -12.92
CA SER A 75 -7.20 1.33 -13.16
C SER A 75 -8.61 1.61 -12.64
N GLY A 76 -8.87 2.82 -12.14
CA GLY A 76 -10.19 3.29 -11.77
C GLY A 76 -10.58 3.06 -10.32
N TYR A 77 -9.74 2.42 -9.51
CA TYR A 77 -10.01 2.22 -8.09
C TYR A 77 -9.81 3.53 -7.33
N LEU A 78 -10.77 3.87 -6.48
CA LEU A 78 -10.64 4.96 -5.52
C LEU A 78 -9.88 4.43 -4.30
N PHE A 79 -8.91 5.21 -3.85
CA PHE A 79 -8.15 4.92 -2.66
C PHE A 79 -7.92 6.19 -1.83
N ASN A 80 -7.71 5.99 -0.55
CA ASN A 80 -7.33 7.01 0.40
C ASN A 80 -6.14 6.47 1.23
N ARG A 81 -5.18 7.33 1.55
CA ARG A 81 -3.96 6.92 2.27
C ARG A 81 -4.25 6.28 3.63
N LYS A 82 -5.26 6.75 4.36
CA LYS A 82 -5.66 6.27 5.69
C LYS A 82 -6.63 5.08 5.61
N MET A 83 -7.56 5.11 4.65
CA MET A 83 -8.66 4.12 4.56
C MET A 83 -8.46 3.03 3.50
N GLY A 84 -7.34 3.01 2.78
CA GLY A 84 -7.11 2.09 1.67
C GLY A 84 -8.18 2.28 0.57
N PHE A 85 -8.81 1.20 0.13
CA PHE A 85 -9.90 1.23 -0.86
C PHE A 85 -11.27 1.58 -0.26
N GLY A 86 -11.36 1.72 1.07
CA GLY A 86 -12.57 2.13 1.78
C GLY A 86 -13.12 1.10 2.74
N LEU A 87 -14.35 1.35 3.19
CA LEU A 87 -15.00 0.52 4.20
C LEU A 87 -15.37 -0.84 3.62
N LEU A 88 -15.06 -1.89 4.38
CA LEU A 88 -15.42 -3.26 4.03
C LEU A 88 -16.94 -3.43 4.09
N ASP A 89 -17.55 -3.75 2.96
CA ASP A 89 -18.99 -4.03 2.88
C ASP A 89 -19.23 -5.53 2.78
N ALA A 90 -19.66 -6.13 3.89
CA ALA A 90 -19.93 -7.55 4.00
C ALA A 90 -20.89 -8.06 2.90
N LYS A 91 -21.94 -7.30 2.57
CA LYS A 91 -22.93 -7.71 1.56
C LYS A 91 -22.28 -7.81 0.18
N GLU A 92 -21.48 -6.81 -0.19
CA GLU A 92 -20.83 -6.75 -1.49
C GLU A 92 -19.73 -7.80 -1.61
N VAL A 93 -18.83 -7.91 -0.62
CA VAL A 93 -17.71 -8.85 -0.69
C VAL A 93 -18.17 -10.31 -0.66
N VAL A 94 -19.19 -10.65 0.15
CA VAL A 94 -19.77 -12.00 0.15
C VAL A 94 -20.54 -12.25 -1.16
N GLY A 95 -21.22 -11.25 -1.71
CA GLY A 95 -21.87 -11.33 -3.01
C GLY A 95 -20.89 -11.61 -4.15
N LEU A 96 -19.75 -10.93 -4.15
CA LEU A 96 -18.65 -11.16 -5.09
C LEU A 96 -18.01 -12.53 -4.90
N ALA A 97 -17.77 -12.96 -3.65
CA ALA A 97 -17.19 -14.26 -3.31
C ALA A 97 -17.95 -15.44 -3.94
N LYS A 98 -19.28 -15.42 -3.89
CA LYS A 98 -20.16 -16.47 -4.47
C LYS A 98 -19.97 -16.66 -5.98
N LYS A 99 -19.61 -15.61 -6.70
CA LYS A 99 -19.45 -15.61 -8.16
C LYS A 99 -17.99 -15.49 -8.57
N TRP A 100 -17.07 -15.57 -7.62
CA TRP A 100 -15.67 -15.29 -7.85
C TRP A 100 -15.01 -16.43 -8.61
N LYS A 101 -14.21 -16.05 -9.60
CA LYS A 101 -13.30 -16.97 -10.28
C LYS A 101 -11.88 -16.72 -9.78
N THR A 102 -11.24 -17.78 -9.30
CA THR A 102 -9.85 -17.77 -8.83
C THR A 102 -8.95 -17.03 -9.81
N VAL A 103 -8.14 -16.14 -9.27
CA VAL A 103 -7.21 -15.34 -10.06
C VAL A 103 -6.13 -16.21 -10.72
N PRO A 104 -5.55 -15.75 -11.84
CA PRO A 104 -4.42 -16.44 -12.47
C PRO A 104 -3.23 -16.61 -11.51
N GLU A 105 -2.30 -17.50 -11.89
CA GLU A 105 -1.02 -17.65 -11.21
C GLU A 105 -0.31 -16.30 -11.03
N GLN A 106 0.30 -16.12 -9.85
CA GLN A 106 1.02 -14.91 -9.53
C GLN A 106 2.34 -14.88 -10.29
N GLU A 107 2.66 -13.74 -10.88
CA GLU A 107 4.00 -13.47 -11.39
C GLU A 107 4.66 -12.42 -10.52
N SER A 108 5.96 -12.58 -10.32
CA SER A 108 6.81 -11.57 -9.71
C SER A 108 7.88 -11.09 -10.69
N CYS A 109 8.28 -9.84 -10.56
CA CYS A 109 9.36 -9.23 -11.32
C CYS A 109 10.16 -8.32 -10.41
N THR A 110 11.48 -8.52 -10.34
CA THR A 110 12.39 -7.63 -9.61
C THR A 110 13.09 -6.72 -10.60
N VAL A 111 13.02 -5.41 -10.36
CA VAL A 111 13.68 -4.39 -11.18
C VAL A 111 14.52 -3.51 -10.29
N LEU A 112 15.83 -3.65 -10.41
CA LEU A 112 16.79 -2.84 -9.67
C LEU A 112 16.95 -1.48 -10.33
N GLY A 113 17.01 -0.44 -9.51
CA GLY A 113 17.32 0.91 -9.95
C GLY A 113 18.80 1.14 -10.15
N PRO A 114 19.16 2.31 -10.71
CA PRO A 114 20.56 2.70 -10.86
C PRO A 114 21.26 2.78 -9.49
N VAL A 115 22.52 2.32 -9.43
CA VAL A 115 23.33 2.14 -8.21
C VAL A 115 23.83 3.47 -7.60
N ALA A 116 23.48 4.63 -8.16
CA ALA A 116 23.81 5.90 -7.55
C ALA A 116 22.93 7.02 -8.10
N VAL A 117 22.03 7.55 -7.29
CA VAL A 117 21.43 8.86 -7.53
C VAL A 117 22.20 9.84 -6.64
N ASN A 118 23.50 10.02 -6.93
CA ASN A 118 24.43 10.89 -6.19
C ASN A 118 24.11 12.39 -6.38
N LYS A 119 22.85 12.77 -6.18
CA LYS A 119 22.43 14.14 -5.96
C LYS A 119 21.84 14.20 -4.57
N ASN A 120 22.67 14.64 -3.63
CA ASN A 120 22.16 15.19 -2.38
C ASN A 120 21.27 16.37 -2.74
N VAL A 121 20.09 16.41 -2.13
CA VAL A 121 19.14 17.50 -2.37
C VAL A 121 19.01 18.31 -1.10
N THR A 122 19.39 19.58 -1.19
CA THR A 122 19.48 20.56 -0.09
C THR A 122 18.33 21.57 -0.08
N ASN A 123 17.35 21.43 -0.98
CA ASN A 123 16.22 22.37 -1.08
C ASN A 123 14.89 21.60 -1.07
N GLU A 124 13.77 22.29 -0.81
CA GLU A 124 12.40 21.74 -0.90
C GLU A 124 12.06 21.11 -2.27
N ALA A 125 12.92 21.31 -3.28
CA ALA A 125 12.82 20.66 -4.57
C ALA A 125 13.05 19.15 -4.43
N PHE A 126 12.20 18.34 -5.05
CA PHE A 126 12.37 16.88 -4.99
C PHE A 126 13.57 16.42 -5.84
N GLY A 127 14.44 15.61 -5.22
CA GLY A 127 15.26 14.65 -5.94
C GLY A 127 14.40 13.65 -6.69
N LYS A 128 14.87 13.19 -7.85
CA LYS A 128 14.11 12.30 -8.72
C LYS A 128 15.00 11.22 -9.30
N SER A 129 14.59 9.98 -9.11
CA SER A 129 15.17 8.81 -9.78
C SER A 129 14.12 8.08 -10.60
N VAL A 130 14.55 7.46 -11.71
CA VAL A 130 13.65 6.83 -12.68
C VAL A 130 14.09 5.41 -12.96
N ILE A 131 13.14 4.48 -12.90
CA ILE A 131 13.30 3.09 -13.34
C ILE A 131 12.35 2.88 -14.52
N ARG A 132 12.83 2.25 -15.59
CA ARG A 132 12.00 1.86 -16.73
C ARG A 132 11.75 0.37 -16.68
N VAL A 133 10.49 -0.02 -16.58
CA VAL A 133 10.06 -1.43 -16.62
C VAL A 133 9.57 -1.73 -18.04
N GLY A 134 10.33 -2.54 -18.77
CA GLY A 134 9.98 -3.03 -20.08
C GLY A 134 9.14 -4.31 -20.03
N GLN A 135 8.49 -4.62 -21.15
CA GLN A 135 7.71 -5.87 -21.29
C GLN A 135 8.59 -7.13 -21.26
N LYS A 136 9.86 -7.00 -21.66
CA LYS A 136 10.85 -8.09 -21.57
C LYS A 136 11.26 -8.37 -20.13
N ASP A 137 11.35 -7.32 -19.31
CA ASP A 137 11.73 -7.41 -17.90
C ASP A 137 10.55 -7.91 -17.06
N CYS A 138 9.33 -7.52 -17.43
CA CYS A 138 8.12 -7.95 -16.75
C CYS A 138 6.94 -8.14 -17.69
N GLY A 139 6.47 -9.39 -17.80
CA GLY A 139 5.34 -9.77 -18.65
C GLY A 139 3.95 -9.47 -18.03
N MET A 140 3.88 -9.19 -16.73
CA MET A 140 2.60 -8.97 -16.03
C MET A 140 1.89 -7.72 -16.56
N LYS A 141 0.56 -7.71 -16.51
CA LYS A 141 -0.26 -6.59 -16.99
C LYS A 141 -1.10 -5.92 -15.91
N PHE A 142 -1.33 -6.61 -14.79
CA PHE A 142 -2.18 -6.15 -13.71
C PHE A 142 -1.46 -6.33 -12.38
N LEU A 143 -1.10 -5.23 -11.74
CA LEU A 143 -0.44 -5.21 -10.44
C LEU A 143 -1.36 -5.68 -9.30
N GLU A 144 -0.76 -6.32 -8.30
CA GLU A 144 -1.34 -6.66 -7.01
C GLU A 144 -0.54 -5.93 -5.92
N HIS A 145 0.69 -6.37 -5.66
CA HIS A 145 1.59 -5.79 -4.67
C HIS A 145 2.78 -5.12 -5.34
N VAL A 146 3.19 -3.97 -4.83
CA VAL A 146 4.43 -3.30 -5.23
C VAL A 146 5.27 -3.12 -3.97
N LEU A 147 6.46 -3.72 -3.94
CA LEU A 147 7.44 -3.48 -2.90
C LEU A 147 8.49 -2.50 -3.44
N VAL A 148 8.79 -1.47 -2.65
CA VAL A 148 9.78 -0.45 -2.98
C VAL A 148 10.87 -0.52 -1.94
N THR A 149 12.01 -1.08 -2.31
CA THR A 149 13.20 -1.09 -1.45
C THR A 149 14.00 0.18 -1.73
N VAL A 150 14.34 0.93 -0.71
CA VAL A 150 15.15 2.15 -0.82
C VAL A 150 16.32 2.08 0.13
N ASN A 151 17.45 2.65 -0.27
CA ASN A 151 18.58 2.95 0.59
C ASN A 151 18.82 4.47 0.53
N VAL A 152 18.55 5.13 1.66
CA VAL A 152 18.50 6.60 1.76
C VAL A 152 19.50 7.08 2.80
N ARG A 153 20.25 8.13 2.44
CA ARG A 153 21.13 8.87 3.35
C ARG A 153 20.51 10.19 3.79
N TYR A 154 20.84 10.64 4.98
CA TYR A 154 20.38 11.90 5.55
C TYR A 154 21.44 12.55 6.45
N SER A 155 21.59 13.87 6.40
CA SER A 155 22.68 14.56 7.10
C SER A 155 22.45 14.79 8.60
N ALA A 156 21.20 14.73 9.08
CA ALA A 156 20.89 14.97 10.49
C ALA A 156 19.73 14.11 11.00
N PHE A 157 18.49 14.35 10.55
CA PHE A 157 17.28 13.74 11.15
C PHE A 157 16.50 12.85 10.18
N ARG A 158 16.39 11.56 10.50
CA ARG A 158 15.65 10.59 9.67
C ARG A 158 14.17 10.95 9.48
N GLY A 159 13.54 11.53 10.50
CA GLY A 159 12.11 11.88 10.46
C GLY A 159 11.73 12.95 9.43
N THR A 160 12.72 13.63 8.84
CA THR A 160 12.52 14.68 7.83
C THR A 160 12.39 14.15 6.40
N VAL A 161 12.74 12.88 6.17
CA VAL A 161 12.75 12.26 4.85
C VAL A 161 11.33 12.00 4.36
N GLU A 162 10.99 12.54 3.19
CA GLU A 162 9.77 12.25 2.46
C GLU A 162 10.06 11.54 1.14
N LEU A 163 9.23 10.52 0.85
CA LEU A 163 9.33 9.70 -0.35
C LEU A 163 7.97 9.61 -1.04
N GLU A 164 7.93 9.91 -2.34
CA GLU A 164 6.77 9.75 -3.22
C GLU A 164 7.11 8.83 -4.39
N LEU A 165 6.33 7.77 -4.59
CA LEU A 165 6.41 6.90 -5.76
C LEU A 165 5.38 7.33 -6.80
N ILE A 166 5.77 7.42 -8.07
CA ILE A 166 4.86 7.69 -9.18
C ILE A 166 4.87 6.50 -10.13
N SER A 167 3.71 5.88 -10.33
CA SER A 167 3.52 4.78 -11.27
C SER A 167 3.62 5.25 -12.73
N PRO A 168 3.84 4.35 -13.70
CA PRO A 168 3.78 4.67 -15.12
C PRO A 168 2.42 5.23 -15.55
N GLY A 169 1.36 4.79 -14.88
CA GLY A 169 0.00 5.32 -15.06
C GLY A 169 -0.22 6.74 -14.55
N GLY A 170 0.76 7.31 -13.83
CA GLY A 170 0.73 8.65 -13.26
C GLY A 170 0.18 8.72 -11.84
N THR A 171 -0.15 7.58 -11.23
CA THR A 171 -0.65 7.54 -9.85
C THR A 171 0.50 7.81 -8.89
N ARG A 172 0.36 8.84 -8.05
CA ARG A 172 1.37 9.22 -7.06
C ARG A 172 1.01 8.68 -5.69
N ILE A 173 1.93 8.00 -5.02
CA ILE A 173 1.75 7.39 -3.71
C ILE A 173 2.82 7.95 -2.77
N GLN A 174 2.38 8.60 -1.69
CA GLN A 174 3.30 8.96 -0.61
C GLN A 174 3.68 7.69 0.16
N VAL A 175 4.91 7.20 -0.04
CA VAL A 175 5.38 5.95 0.60
C VAL A 175 5.96 6.22 1.99
N GLN A 176 6.55 7.41 2.20
CA GLN A 176 6.94 7.90 3.53
C GLN A 176 6.56 9.38 3.69
N ASN A 177 5.86 9.70 4.77
CA ASN A 177 5.58 11.08 5.19
C ASN A 177 6.61 11.50 6.24
N GLN A 178 6.70 12.81 6.51
CA GLN A 178 7.39 13.31 7.69
C GLN A 178 6.94 12.57 8.95
N ARG A 179 7.90 12.20 9.80
CA ARG A 179 7.67 11.62 11.11
C ARG A 179 8.20 12.57 12.17
N TYR A 180 7.34 13.44 12.67
CA TYR A 180 7.69 14.52 13.61
C TYR A 180 8.47 14.05 14.84
N ASN A 181 8.15 12.85 15.36
CA ASN A 181 8.79 12.30 16.56
C ASN A 181 9.94 11.34 16.25
N ASP A 182 10.31 11.14 14.97
CA ASP A 182 11.49 10.35 14.60
C ASP A 182 12.73 11.24 14.62
N ALA A 183 13.18 11.52 15.84
CA ALA A 183 14.34 12.36 16.13
C ALA A 183 15.67 11.59 16.12
N VAL A 184 15.74 10.45 15.40
CA VAL A 184 17.00 9.73 15.20
C VAL A 184 17.97 10.67 14.49
N ALA A 185 18.92 11.16 15.26
CA ALA A 185 19.95 12.09 14.85
C ALA A 185 21.23 11.32 14.50
N SER A 186 21.84 11.65 13.37
CA SER A 186 23.15 11.13 13.00
C SER A 186 24.15 12.29 13.01
N PRO A 187 25.14 12.32 13.92
CA PRO A 187 26.19 13.34 13.92
C PRO A 187 27.15 13.21 12.73
N GLU A 188 27.31 11.99 12.23
CA GLU A 188 27.99 11.64 10.98
C GLU A 188 26.92 11.05 10.07
N GLU A 189 26.73 11.59 8.86
CA GLU A 189 25.68 11.27 7.88
C GLU A 189 25.03 9.87 8.06
N GLY A 190 23.74 9.83 8.36
CA GLY A 190 23.01 8.60 8.65
C GLY A 190 22.44 7.94 7.40
N SER A 191 22.16 6.64 7.46
CA SER A 191 21.49 5.91 6.38
C SER A 191 20.41 4.96 6.91
N PHE A 192 19.49 4.56 6.04
CA PHE A 192 18.58 3.46 6.30
C PHE A 192 18.20 2.75 5.00
N GLU A 193 18.03 1.42 5.12
CA GLU A 193 17.42 0.60 4.08
C GLU A 193 16.04 0.13 4.55
N TYR A 194 15.02 0.26 3.70
CA TYR A 194 13.67 -0.18 4.03
C TYR A 194 12.85 -0.55 2.80
N THR A 195 11.97 -1.54 2.97
CA THR A 195 11.04 -2.01 1.93
C THR A 195 9.61 -1.61 2.24
N TYR A 196 9.06 -0.67 1.46
CA TYR A 196 7.67 -0.23 1.58
C TYR A 196 6.75 -1.09 0.72
N LYS A 197 5.62 -1.54 1.27
CA LYS A 197 4.56 -2.21 0.50
C LYS A 197 3.49 -1.20 0.07
N VAL A 198 3.25 -1.11 -1.23
CA VAL A 198 2.25 -0.24 -1.87
C VAL A 198 1.15 -1.10 -2.48
N LEU A 199 -0.09 -0.86 -2.02
CA LEU A 199 -1.30 -1.56 -2.50
C LEU A 199 -2.18 -0.71 -3.41
N HIS A 200 -2.03 0.62 -3.38
CA HIS A 200 -2.91 1.56 -4.08
C HIS A 200 -2.82 1.51 -5.62
N LEU A 201 -1.81 0.83 -6.15
CA LEU A 201 -1.58 0.64 -7.58
C LEU A 201 -2.26 -0.62 -8.12
N TRP A 202 -3.15 -1.24 -7.34
CA TRP A 202 -3.86 -2.45 -7.70
C TRP A 202 -4.53 -2.34 -9.07
N GLY A 203 -4.28 -3.35 -9.91
CA GLY A 203 -4.79 -3.47 -11.26
C GLY A 203 -4.11 -2.59 -12.30
N GLU A 204 -3.15 -1.72 -11.94
CA GLU A 204 -2.41 -0.91 -12.92
C GLU A 204 -1.42 -1.76 -13.74
N SER A 205 -1.06 -1.25 -14.91
CA SER A 205 0.03 -1.83 -15.71
C SER A 205 1.38 -1.34 -15.16
N PRO A 206 2.34 -2.25 -14.87
CA PRO A 206 3.66 -1.84 -14.41
C PRO A 206 4.59 -1.30 -15.50
N GLN A 207 4.17 -1.30 -16.76
CA GLN A 207 5.03 -1.00 -17.89
C GLN A 207 5.22 0.51 -18.06
N GLY A 208 6.47 0.91 -18.26
CA GLY A 208 6.86 2.29 -18.48
C GLY A 208 7.75 2.84 -17.37
N GLN A 209 7.67 4.15 -17.15
CA GLN A 209 8.57 4.87 -16.26
C GLN A 209 7.98 4.98 -14.85
N TRP A 210 8.67 4.36 -13.90
CA TRP A 210 8.48 4.57 -12.47
C TRP A 210 9.40 5.69 -12.01
N ARG A 211 8.89 6.55 -11.13
CA ARG A 211 9.67 7.66 -10.57
C ARG A 211 9.62 7.60 -9.05
N LEU A 212 10.78 7.58 -8.41
CA LEU A 212 10.90 7.81 -6.97
C LEU A 212 11.34 9.24 -6.76
N MET A 213 10.51 10.00 -6.07
CA MET A 213 10.80 11.36 -5.64
C MET A 213 11.22 11.31 -4.17
N TYR A 214 12.28 12.01 -3.80
CA TYR A 214 12.79 12.09 -2.43
C TYR A 214 13.13 13.53 -2.07
N LYS A 215 12.85 13.94 -0.83
CA LYS A 215 13.25 15.25 -0.32
C LYS A 215 13.36 15.23 1.21
N SER A 216 13.92 16.30 1.75
CA SER A 216 13.73 16.67 3.15
C SER A 216 12.63 17.72 3.28
N VAL A 217 11.83 17.64 4.33
CA VAL A 217 10.94 18.74 4.77
C VAL A 217 11.67 19.84 5.54
N ASN A 218 12.89 19.55 6.02
CA ASN A 218 13.75 20.53 6.67
C ASN A 218 14.84 20.96 5.66
N PRO A 219 14.89 22.23 5.23
CA PRO A 219 15.85 22.69 4.22
C PRO A 219 17.32 22.59 4.68
N TYR A 220 17.58 22.44 5.97
CA TYR A 220 18.92 22.28 6.52
C TYR A 220 19.37 20.81 6.61
N VAL A 221 18.51 19.86 6.22
CA VAL A 221 18.85 18.43 6.22
C VAL A 221 18.97 17.96 4.77
N GLU A 222 20.17 17.52 4.39
CA GLU A 222 20.40 16.91 3.09
C GLU A 222 19.86 15.49 3.07
N VAL A 223 19.27 15.10 1.95
CA VAL A 223 18.83 13.71 1.72
C VAL A 223 19.41 13.22 0.40
N GLY A 224 20.01 12.05 0.44
CA GLY A 224 20.58 11.33 -0.71
C GLY A 224 19.88 9.99 -0.93
N LEU A 225 19.81 9.54 -2.17
CA LEU A 225 19.26 8.23 -2.53
C LEU A 225 20.37 7.38 -3.16
N ASP A 226 20.89 6.43 -2.39
CA ASP A 226 21.99 5.57 -2.84
C ASP A 226 21.50 4.55 -3.85
N SER A 227 20.41 3.86 -3.51
CA SER A 227 19.78 2.90 -4.39
C SER A 227 18.29 2.79 -4.11
N TRP A 228 17.56 2.30 -5.10
CA TRP A 228 16.20 1.81 -4.89
C TRP A 228 15.85 0.76 -5.93
N GLY A 229 14.85 -0.05 -5.66
CA GLY A 229 14.37 -1.08 -6.55
C GLY A 229 12.90 -1.36 -6.33
N LEU A 230 12.33 -2.11 -7.27
CA LEU A 230 10.94 -2.53 -7.27
C LEU A 230 10.87 -4.05 -7.30
N GLU A 231 10.05 -4.61 -6.43
CA GLU A 231 9.56 -5.98 -6.56
C GLU A 231 8.06 -5.92 -6.81
N LEU A 232 7.67 -6.34 -7.99
CA LEU A 232 6.32 -6.22 -8.50
C LEU A 232 5.67 -7.59 -8.46
N TYR A 233 4.42 -7.64 -8.00
CA TYR A 233 3.60 -8.85 -8.00
C TYR A 233 2.31 -8.58 -8.76
N GLY A 234 1.84 -9.56 -9.52
CA GLY A 234 0.61 -9.41 -10.27
C GLY A 234 0.30 -10.55 -11.19
N THR A 235 -0.45 -10.28 -12.25
CA THR A 235 -0.94 -11.29 -13.20
C THR A 235 -0.84 -10.80 -14.66
N ARG A 236 -0.66 -11.74 -15.60
CA ARG A 236 -0.72 -11.46 -17.05
C ARG A 236 -2.13 -11.32 -17.60
N LYS A 237 -3.06 -12.12 -17.06
CA LYS A 237 -4.46 -12.13 -17.46
C LYS A 237 -5.26 -11.33 -16.43
N ARG A 238 -6.35 -10.69 -16.86
CA ARG A 238 -7.18 -9.88 -15.96
C ARG A 238 -7.74 -10.76 -14.84
N PRO A 239 -7.53 -10.42 -13.56
CA PRO A 239 -8.07 -11.19 -12.44
C PRO A 239 -9.58 -10.96 -12.27
N GLY A 240 -10.29 -11.93 -11.69
CA GLY A 240 -11.72 -11.86 -11.35
C GLY A 240 -12.69 -12.08 -12.53
N PRO A 241 -14.02 -11.93 -12.30
CA PRO A 241 -15.03 -12.24 -13.31
C PRO A 241 -14.90 -11.33 -14.55
N LYS A 242 -15.17 -11.92 -15.72
CA LYS A 242 -15.26 -11.19 -17.00
C LYS A 242 -16.42 -10.22 -17.00
#